data_AF-A0A0K0D9W6-F1
#
_entry.id   AF-A0A0K0D9W6-F1
#
_cell.length_a   1.000
_cell.length_b   1.000
_cell.length_c   1.000
_cell.angle_alpha   90.00
_cell.angle_beta   90.00
_cell.angle_gamma   90.00
#
_symmetry.space_group_name_H-M   'P 1'
#
loop_
_entity.id
_entity.type
_entity.pdbx_description
1 polymer ?
#
loop_
_entity_poly.entity_id
_entity_poly.type
_entity_poly.pdbx_seq_one_letter_code
_entity_poly.pdbx_strand_id
1 'polypeptide(L)'
;MSKNLYKQYVLLVRRWPKDEFKGTERNLASFLNQEVERQFKSEMTASDVRLCERRYRALEQIDANNTAKVYPHQYRSGIFGLTLEQLQVPNITAY
;
A
#
# COMPACT_ATOMS: atom_id res chain seq x y z
N MET A 1 -12.35 17.40 -12.45
CA MET A 1 -12.44 15.98 -12.04
C MET A 1 -12.73 15.92 -10.53
N SER A 2 -13.94 16.26 -10.07
CA SER A 2 -14.19 16.48 -8.63
C SER A 2 -15.40 15.76 -8.03
N LYS A 3 -16.19 15.00 -8.80
CA LYS A 3 -17.49 14.54 -8.30
C LYS A 3 -17.44 13.33 -7.36
N ASN A 4 -16.32 12.60 -7.21
CA ASN A 4 -16.26 11.38 -6.38
C ASN A 4 -14.84 11.02 -5.88
N LEU A 5 -14.06 11.99 -5.36
CA LEU A 5 -12.70 11.73 -4.86
C LEU A 5 -12.65 10.63 -3.79
N TYR A 6 -13.58 10.66 -2.84
CA TYR A 6 -13.69 9.62 -1.81
C TYR A 6 -13.83 8.21 -2.41
N LYS A 7 -14.73 8.02 -3.37
CA LYS A 7 -14.93 6.73 -4.04
C LYS A 7 -13.67 6.27 -4.77
N GLN A 8 -12.93 7.20 -5.39
CA GLN A 8 -11.66 6.88 -6.04
C GLN A 8 -10.60 6.41 -5.04
N TYR A 9 -10.49 7.06 -3.89
CA TYR A 9 -9.60 6.63 -2.80
C TYR A 9 -9.96 5.24 -2.30
N VAL A 10 -11.24 4.97 -2.02
CA VAL A 10 -11.70 3.65 -1.56
C VAL A 10 -11.38 2.55 -2.58
N LEU A 11 -11.59 2.82 -3.88
CA LEU A 11 -11.25 1.87 -4.94
C LEU A 11 -9.74 1.63 -5.06
N LEU A 12 -8.93 2.67 -4.86
CA LEU A 12 -7.47 2.57 -4.89
C LEU A 12 -6.95 1.74 -3.71
N VAL A 13 -7.39 2.04 -2.48
CA VAL A 13 -6.94 1.33 -1.27
C VAL A 13 -7.32 -0.16 -1.32
N ARG A 14 -8.44 -0.52 -1.96
CA ARG A 14 -8.82 -1.93 -2.17
C ARG A 14 -7.83 -2.75 -3.00
N ARG A 15 -6.99 -2.11 -3.82
CA ARG A 15 -5.97 -2.79 -4.63
C ARG A 15 -4.73 -3.17 -3.83
N TRP A 16 -4.54 -2.57 -2.66
CA TRP A 16 -3.37 -2.80 -1.84
C TRP A 16 -3.40 -4.22 -1.24
N PRO A 17 -2.26 -4.93 -1.26
CA PRO A 17 -2.19 -6.30 -0.78
C PRO A 17 -2.49 -6.34 0.72
N LYS A 18 -3.39 -7.24 1.11
CA LYS A 18 -3.62 -7.58 2.51
C LYS A 18 -2.62 -8.66 2.88
N ASP A 19 -1.77 -8.35 3.85
CA ASP A 19 -0.85 -9.32 4.41
C ASP A 19 -1.61 -10.21 5.41
N GLU A 20 -1.72 -11.50 5.10
CA GLU A 20 -2.42 -12.50 5.93
C GLU A 20 -1.62 -12.88 7.20
N PHE A 21 -0.30 -12.63 7.19
CA PHE A 21 0.60 -12.98 8.29
C PHE A 21 0.79 -11.83 9.27
N LYS A 22 0.30 -10.63 8.95
CA LYS A 22 0.34 -9.48 9.85
C LYS A 22 -0.99 -9.31 10.56
N GLY A 23 -0.94 -9.13 11.88
CA GLY A 23 -2.10 -8.78 12.68
C GLY A 23 -2.80 -7.53 12.13
N THR A 24 -4.12 -7.47 12.30
CA THR A 24 -5.01 -6.45 11.70
C THR A 24 -4.55 -5.01 11.92
N GLU A 25 -3.94 -4.72 13.07
CA GLU A 25 -3.42 -3.38 13.41
C GLU A 25 -2.16 -2.98 12.62
N ARG A 26 -1.38 -3.96 12.15
CA ARG A 26 -0.15 -3.75 11.37
C ARG A 26 -0.36 -3.89 9.86
N ASN A 27 -1.59 -4.14 9.43
CA ASN A 27 -1.92 -4.29 8.02
C ASN A 27 -2.08 -2.91 7.36
N LEU A 28 -1.22 -2.63 6.38
CA LEU A 28 -1.20 -1.35 5.67
C LEU A 28 -2.53 -1.03 4.98
N ALA A 29 -3.19 -2.03 4.38
CA ALA A 29 -4.47 -1.81 3.70
C ALA A 29 -5.58 -1.40 4.69
N SER A 30 -5.59 -1.98 5.89
CA SER A 30 -6.52 -1.59 6.96
C SER A 30 -6.25 -0.17 7.44
N PHE A 31 -4.97 0.16 7.69
CA PHE A 31 -4.54 1.50 8.09
C PHE A 31 -4.94 2.56 7.05
N LEU A 32 -4.67 2.32 5.77
CA LEU A 32 -5.02 3.26 4.70
C LEU A 32 -6.53 3.49 4.61
N ASN A 33 -7.37 2.47 4.80
CA ASN A 33 -8.83 2.65 4.80
C ASN A 33 -9.29 3.54 5.96
N GLN A 34 -8.77 3.30 7.17
CA GLN A 34 -9.10 4.12 8.34
C GLN A 34 -8.66 5.58 8.17
N GLU A 35 -7.46 5.80 7.63
CA GLU A 35 -6.92 7.13 7.37
C GLU A 35 -7.73 7.89 6.32
N VAL A 36 -8.13 7.23 5.23
CA VAL A 36 -9.03 7.82 4.23
C VAL A 36 -10.34 8.22 4.88
N GLU A 37 -10.99 7.33 5.63
CA GLU A 37 -12.23 7.69 6.33
C GLU A 37 -12.05 8.86 7.30
N ARG A 38 -10.97 8.88 8.08
CA ARG A 38 -10.68 9.96 9.02
C ARG A 38 -10.56 11.30 8.31
N GLN A 39 -9.84 11.34 7.19
CA GLN A 39 -9.57 12.58 6.47
C GLN A 39 -10.81 13.14 5.77
N PHE A 40 -11.69 12.26 5.26
CA PHE A 40 -12.93 12.67 4.61
C PHE A 40 -14.09 12.93 5.58
N LYS A 41 -13.98 12.53 6.86
CA LYS A 41 -14.92 12.90 7.93
C LYS A 41 -14.73 14.35 8.40
N SER A 42 -13.57 14.95 8.17
CA SER A 42 -13.29 16.36 8.51
C SER A 42 -13.83 17.30 7.42
N GLU A 43 -14.26 18.50 7.79
CA GLU A 43 -14.70 19.50 6.82
C GLU A 43 -13.53 19.92 5.90
N MET A 44 -13.70 19.68 4.60
CA MET A 44 -12.64 19.83 3.61
C MET A 44 -12.72 21.22 2.97
N THR A 45 -11.63 22.00 3.02
CA THR A 45 -11.57 23.32 2.37
C THR A 45 -11.28 23.19 0.87
N ALA A 46 -11.50 24.26 0.09
CA ALA A 46 -11.18 24.26 -1.34
C ALA A 46 -9.69 24.05 -1.64
N SER A 47 -8.79 24.45 -0.74
CA SER A 47 -7.35 24.18 -0.82
C SER A 47 -7.05 22.69 -0.69
N ASP A 48 -7.79 22.01 0.20
CA ASP A 48 -7.63 20.58 0.48
C ASP A 48 -8.00 19.71 -0.72
N VAL A 49 -8.90 20.17 -1.60
CA VAL A 49 -9.29 19.41 -2.81
C VAL A 49 -8.09 19.19 -3.74
N ARG A 50 -7.30 20.23 -4.02
CA ARG A 50 -6.11 20.12 -4.90
C ARG A 50 -5.02 19.26 -4.25
N LEU A 51 -4.86 19.40 -2.93
CA LEU A 51 -3.93 18.58 -2.18
C LEU A 51 -4.34 17.10 -2.18
N CYS A 52 -5.64 16.82 -2.02
CA CYS A 52 -6.22 15.48 -2.11
C CYS A 52 -6.04 14.87 -3.50
N GLU A 53 -6.21 15.62 -4.58
CA GLU A 53 -5.90 15.15 -5.94
C GLU A 53 -4.42 14.80 -6.10
N ARG A 54 -3.51 15.64 -5.59
CA ARG A 54 -2.06 15.38 -5.65
C ARG A 54 -1.66 14.13 -4.88
N ARG A 55 -2.20 13.96 -3.67
CA ARG A 55 -1.99 12.78 -2.83
C ARG A 55 -2.53 11.51 -3.51
N TYR A 56 -3.69 11.62 -4.16
CA TYR A 56 -4.28 10.49 -4.88
C TYR A 56 -3.36 10.01 -6.00
N ARG A 57 -2.85 10.93 -6.82
CA ARG A 57 -1.90 10.61 -7.90
C ARG A 57 -0.61 9.97 -7.38
N ALA A 58 -0.09 10.44 -6.26
CA ALA A 58 1.09 9.86 -5.64
C ALA A 58 0.83 8.40 -5.18
N LEU A 59 -0.30 8.16 -4.51
CA LEU A 59 -0.71 6.81 -4.11
C LEU A 59 -0.93 5.88 -5.31
N GLU A 60 -1.56 6.38 -6.38
CA GLU A 60 -1.78 5.64 -7.62
C GLU A 60 -0.45 5.25 -8.29
N GLN A 61 0.54 6.15 -8.27
CA GLN A 61 1.87 5.88 -8.81
C GLN A 61 2.61 4.80 -7.99
N ILE A 62 2.48 4.81 -6.67
CA ILE A 62 3.09 3.80 -5.79
C ILE A 62 2.45 2.43 -6.06
N ASP A 63 1.11 2.35 -6.13
CA ASP A 63 0.37 1.12 -6.43
C ASP A 63 0.73 0.55 -7.82
N ALA A 64 0.89 1.41 -8.83
CA ALA A 64 1.29 0.99 -10.16
C ALA A 64 2.68 0.32 -10.21
N ASN A 65 3.56 0.68 -9.25
CA ASN A 65 4.92 0.17 -9.08
C ASN A 65 5.70 0.05 -10.41
N ASN A 66 5.61 1.09 -11.23
CA ASN A 66 6.18 1.08 -12.58
C ASN A 66 7.69 0.86 -12.57
N THR A 67 8.41 1.37 -11.57
CA THR A 67 9.86 1.19 -11.46
C THR A 67 10.24 -0.27 -11.28
N ALA A 68 9.54 -1.04 -10.45
CA ALA A 68 9.81 -2.47 -10.30
C ALA A 68 9.46 -3.27 -11.57
N LYS A 69 8.49 -2.81 -12.36
CA LYS A 69 8.17 -3.41 -13.67
C LYS A 69 9.26 -3.15 -14.71
N VAL A 70 9.82 -1.93 -14.73
CA VAL A 70 10.89 -1.54 -15.65
C VAL A 70 12.22 -2.19 -15.27
N TYR A 71 12.47 -2.33 -13.97
CA TYR A 71 13.70 -2.92 -13.42
C TYR A 71 13.36 -4.14 -12.54
N PRO A 72 12.98 -5.28 -13.16
CA PRO A 72 12.67 -6.47 -12.38
C PRO A 72 13.92 -6.95 -11.65
N HIS A 73 13.78 -7.24 -10.36
CA HIS A 73 14.86 -7.83 -9.59
C HIS A 73 15.15 -9.24 -10.12
N GLN A 74 16.33 -9.45 -10.71
CA GLN A 74 16.82 -10.77 -11.12
C GLN A 74 17.48 -11.53 -9.97
N TYR A 75 17.35 -11.02 -8.75
CA TYR A 75 18.06 -11.50 -7.57
C TYR A 75 17.48 -12.85 -7.12
N ARG A 76 18.25 -13.94 -7.28
CA ARG A 76 17.82 -15.31 -6.94
C ARG A 76 18.06 -15.70 -5.49
N SER A 77 18.89 -14.96 -4.77
CA SER A 77 19.35 -15.28 -3.42
C SER A 77 19.63 -14.02 -2.64
N GLY A 78 19.21 -13.89 -1.37
CA GLY A 78 19.44 -12.70 -0.53
C GLY A 78 20.92 -12.41 -0.24
N ILE A 79 21.20 -11.40 0.59
CA ILE A 79 22.57 -11.06 1.06
C ILE A 79 23.25 -12.28 1.73
N PHE A 80 22.46 -13.19 2.28
CA PHE A 80 22.90 -14.44 2.90
C PHE A 80 23.08 -15.62 1.93
N GLY A 81 22.91 -15.41 0.62
CA GLY A 81 22.93 -16.50 -0.37
C GLY A 81 21.73 -17.46 -0.30
N LEU A 82 20.77 -17.19 0.59
CA LEU A 82 19.55 -17.98 0.76
C LEU A 82 18.53 -17.66 -0.33
N THR A 83 17.94 -18.69 -0.92
CA THR A 83 16.83 -18.53 -1.89
C THR A 83 15.57 -18.06 -1.17
N LEU A 84 14.63 -17.44 -1.91
CA LEU A 84 13.35 -16.98 -1.34
C LEU A 84 12.58 -18.12 -0.65
N GLU A 85 12.65 -19.33 -1.19
CA GLU A 85 12.04 -20.54 -0.61
C GLU A 85 12.63 -20.89 0.76
N GLN A 86 13.95 -20.73 0.92
CA GLN A 86 14.65 -20.99 2.19
C GLN A 86 14.34 -19.93 3.25
N LEU A 87 14.04 -18.68 2.83
CA LEU A 87 13.63 -17.60 3.74
C LEU A 87 12.16 -17.68 4.14
N GLN A 88 11.32 -18.35 3.34
CA GLN A 88 9.91 -18.57 3.64
C GLN A 88 9.66 -19.75 4.59
N VAL A 89 10.68 -20.55 4.91
CA VAL A 89 10.56 -21.56 5.95
C VAL A 89 10.32 -20.82 7.27
N PRO A 90 9.13 -20.96 7.88
CA PRO A 90 8.84 -20.28 9.12
C PRO A 90 9.85 -20.77 10.17
N ASN A 91 10.41 -19.83 10.94
CA ASN A 91 11.19 -20.12 12.14
C ASN A 91 10.29 -20.85 13.16
N ILE A 92 10.02 -22.14 12.95
CA ILE A 92 9.24 -23.01 13.87
C ILE A 92 10.18 -23.77 14.81
N THR A 93 11.50 -23.59 14.70
CA THR A 93 12.45 -24.21 15.64
C THR A 93 13.44 -23.17 16.15
N ALA A 94 12.98 -22.34 17.07
CA ALA A 94 13.84 -21.69 18.05
C ALA A 94 13.08 -21.61 19.38
N TYR A 95 13.29 -22.67 20.19
CA TYR A 95 12.94 -22.87 21.60
C TYR A 95 11.49 -23.21 21.96
#